data_AF-A0A9P4SE30-F1
#
_entry.id   AF-A0A9P4SE30-F1
#
_cell.length_a   1.000
_cell.length_b   1.000
_cell.length_c   1.000
_cell.angle_alpha   90.00
_cell.angle_beta   90.00
_cell.angle_gamma   90.00
#
_symmetry.space_group_name_H-M   'P 1'
#
loop_
_entity.id
_entity.type
_entity.pdbx_description
1 polymer ?
#
loop_
_entity_poly.entity_id
_entity_poly.type
_entity_poly.pdbx_seq_one_letter_code
_entity_poly.pdbx_strand_id
1 'polypeptide(L)'
;TTELEQSTVPKKRGPKLKSLSERPYQAPKARKRRVHSYTREQKVEVLMWLEHHKVNYMRYTGYARPLIPDIRKPTQREAADFFKISLSTVSEWCRNRQKILEQPVGTRRSKKDK
;
A
#
# COMPACT_ATOMS: atom_id res chain seq x y z
N THR A 1 28.98 -44.61 -22.18
CA THR A 1 28.47 -43.56 -21.28
C THR A 1 28.35 -42.30 -22.09
N THR A 2 27.14 -42.00 -22.57
CA THR A 2 26.91 -40.85 -23.45
C THR A 2 25.82 -40.03 -22.80
N GLU A 3 26.20 -38.99 -22.06
CA GLU A 3 25.25 -38.07 -21.43
C GLU A 3 24.83 -36.98 -22.42
N LEU A 4 23.53 -36.74 -22.46
CA LEU A 4 22.83 -35.76 -23.28
C LEU A 4 23.10 -34.33 -22.79
N GLU A 5 23.70 -33.50 -23.64
CA GLU A 5 23.62 -32.03 -23.50
C GLU A 5 22.21 -31.54 -23.84
N GLN A 6 21.52 -30.90 -22.89
CA GLN A 6 20.27 -30.18 -23.11
C GLN A 6 20.56 -28.69 -23.34
N SER A 7 20.49 -28.25 -24.61
CA SER A 7 20.55 -26.84 -24.99
C SER A 7 19.19 -26.15 -24.78
N THR A 8 19.14 -25.05 -24.03
CA THR A 8 17.93 -24.23 -23.92
C THR A 8 17.91 -23.20 -25.05
N VAL A 9 16.98 -23.37 -25.99
CA VAL A 9 16.85 -22.46 -27.14
C VAL A 9 16.23 -21.13 -26.68
N PRO A 10 16.86 -19.97 -26.96
CA PRO A 10 16.28 -18.67 -26.59
C PRO A 10 14.98 -18.43 -27.35
N LYS A 11 13.91 -18.08 -26.62
CA LYS A 11 12.61 -17.73 -27.20
C LYS A 11 12.77 -16.52 -28.12
N LYS A 12 12.36 -16.65 -29.39
CA LYS A 12 12.33 -15.54 -30.35
C LYS A 12 11.46 -14.42 -29.76
N ARG A 13 12.01 -13.22 -29.67
CA ARG A 13 11.25 -12.03 -29.26
C ARG A 13 10.09 -11.85 -30.24
N GLY A 14 8.92 -11.51 -29.73
CA GLY A 14 7.77 -11.18 -30.58
C GLY A 14 8.12 -10.06 -31.57
N PRO A 15 7.30 -9.87 -32.61
CA PRO A 15 7.48 -8.78 -33.57
C PRO A 15 7.72 -7.46 -32.84
N LYS A 16 8.72 -6.69 -33.31
CA LYS A 16 8.98 -5.36 -32.77
C LYS A 16 7.67 -4.55 -32.88
N LEU A 17 7.32 -3.83 -31.81
CA LEU A 17 6.15 -2.96 -31.86
C LEU A 17 6.31 -1.96 -33.01
N LYS A 18 5.21 -1.71 -33.73
CA LYS A 18 5.14 -0.66 -34.77
C LYS A 18 5.64 0.68 -34.24
N SER A 19 6.27 1.47 -35.10
CA SER A 19 6.70 2.83 -34.80
C SER A 19 5.50 3.69 -34.40
N LEU A 20 5.71 4.78 -33.66
CA LEU A 20 4.60 5.59 -33.13
C LEU A 20 3.70 6.14 -34.26
N SER A 21 4.30 6.43 -35.42
CA SER A 21 3.63 6.93 -36.63
C SER A 21 2.74 5.89 -37.31
N GLU A 22 3.05 4.60 -37.19
CA GLU A 22 2.30 3.50 -37.82
C GLU A 22 1.16 2.96 -36.94
N ARG A 23 1.06 3.42 -35.69
CA ARG A 23 0.02 2.96 -34.77
C ARG A 23 -1.27 3.74 -35.02
N PRO A 24 -2.42 3.07 -35.27
CA PRO A 24 -3.69 3.76 -35.28
C PRO A 24 -3.95 4.36 -33.89
N TYR A 25 -4.22 5.66 -33.84
CA TYR A 25 -4.53 6.33 -32.58
C TYR A 25 -5.86 5.81 -32.02
N GLN A 26 -5.83 5.33 -30.79
CA GLN A 26 -7.03 5.02 -30.00
C GLN A 26 -7.05 5.94 -28.80
N ALA A 27 -8.08 6.78 -28.69
CA ALA A 27 -8.23 7.69 -27.56
C ALA A 27 -8.30 6.88 -26.24
N PRO A 28 -7.42 7.14 -25.26
CA PRO A 28 -7.47 6.43 -23.99
C PRO A 28 -8.76 6.80 -23.24
N LYS A 29 -9.43 5.79 -22.68
CA LYS A 29 -10.62 6.01 -21.84
C LYS A 29 -10.19 6.72 -20.55
N ALA A 30 -10.92 7.77 -20.17
CA ALA A 30 -10.67 8.49 -18.93
C ALA A 30 -10.68 7.52 -17.73
N ARG A 31 -9.60 7.56 -16.94
CA ARG A 31 -9.44 6.68 -15.78
C ARG A 31 -10.38 7.12 -14.67
N LYS A 32 -11.48 6.40 -14.49
CA LYS A 32 -12.56 6.74 -13.54
C LYS A 32 -12.12 6.86 -12.08
N ARG A 33 -11.02 6.21 -11.67
CA ARG A 33 -10.48 6.27 -10.31
C ARG A 33 -9.00 5.92 -10.24
N ARG A 34 -8.32 6.38 -9.18
CA ARG A 34 -6.97 5.94 -8.82
C ARG A 34 -7.03 4.49 -8.31
N VAL A 35 -6.33 3.57 -8.98
CA VAL A 35 -6.25 2.16 -8.56
C VAL A 35 -5.05 2.04 -7.63
N HIS A 36 -5.27 2.24 -6.35
CA HIS A 36 -4.34 1.80 -5.32
C HIS A 36 -5.11 0.81 -4.44
N SER A 37 -4.73 -0.46 -4.53
CA SER A 37 -5.38 -1.54 -3.79
C SER A 37 -4.43 -1.97 -2.69
N TYR A 38 -4.77 -1.64 -1.44
CA TYR A 38 -4.02 -2.08 -0.28
C TYR A 38 -4.48 -3.48 0.12
N THR A 39 -3.52 -4.39 0.32
CA THR A 39 -3.80 -5.74 0.83
C THR A 39 -4.30 -5.67 2.27
N ARG A 40 -4.96 -6.74 2.76
CA ARG A 40 -5.37 -6.80 4.16
C ARG A 40 -4.16 -6.68 5.09
N GLU A 41 -3.08 -7.38 4.77
CA GLU A 41 -1.84 -7.39 5.54
C GLU A 41 -1.26 -5.98 5.69
N GLN A 42 -1.19 -5.21 4.60
CA GLN A 42 -0.76 -3.81 4.65
C GLN A 42 -1.64 -2.97 5.58
N LYS A 43 -2.96 -3.17 5.56
CA LYS A 43 -3.87 -2.45 6.47
C LYS A 43 -3.63 -2.84 7.92
N VAL A 44 -3.46 -4.14 8.18
CA VAL A 44 -3.20 -4.67 9.52
C VAL A 44 -1.86 -4.16 10.04
N GLU A 45 -0.84 -4.12 9.19
CA GLU A 45 0.49 -3.57 9.52
C GLU A 45 0.39 -2.10 9.97
N VAL A 46 -0.33 -1.26 9.23
CA VAL A 46 -0.56 0.14 9.62
C VAL A 46 -1.31 0.25 10.95
N LEU A 47 -2.31 -0.61 11.16
CA LEU A 47 -3.09 -0.62 12.41
C LEU A 47 -2.25 -1.09 13.60
N MET A 48 -1.41 -2.11 13.42
CA MET A 48 -0.46 -2.59 14.43
C MET A 48 0.60 -1.53 14.74
N TRP A 49 1.10 -0.85 13.72
CA TRP A 49 2.05 0.25 13.90
C TRP A 49 1.44 1.37 14.74
N LEU A 50 0.18 1.76 14.47
CA LEU A 50 -0.51 2.76 15.29
C LEU A 50 -0.70 2.35 16.76
N GLU A 51 -0.78 1.05 17.04
CA GLU A 51 -1.02 0.53 18.38
C GLU A 51 0.25 0.35 19.21
N HIS A 52 1.32 -0.13 18.57
CA HIS A 52 2.55 -0.54 19.25
C HIS A 52 3.70 0.45 19.10
N HIS A 53 3.68 1.26 18.05
CA HIS A 53 4.76 2.22 17.84
C HIS A 53 4.72 3.30 18.94
N LYS A 54 5.91 3.76 19.33
CA LYS A 54 6.12 4.73 20.39
C LYS A 54 6.90 5.89 19.82
N VAL A 55 6.26 7.05 19.73
CA VAL A 55 6.88 8.26 19.22
C VAL A 55 7.40 9.06 20.40
N ASN A 56 8.69 9.35 20.37
CA ASN A 56 9.29 10.28 21.32
C ASN A 56 8.79 11.69 20.97
N TYR A 57 8.05 12.30 21.89
CA TYR A 57 7.49 13.62 21.73
C TYR A 57 7.88 14.48 22.93
N MET A 58 8.34 15.70 22.68
CA MET A 58 8.64 16.60 23.77
C MET A 58 7.42 17.43 24.13
N ARG A 59 6.92 17.27 25.35
CA ARG A 59 5.76 18.01 25.84
C ARG A 59 6.22 19.24 26.63
N TYR A 60 5.57 20.37 26.36
CA TYR A 60 5.73 21.59 27.16
C TYR A 60 4.85 21.53 28.40
N THR A 61 5.45 21.73 29.57
CA THR A 61 4.74 21.86 30.84
C THR A 61 4.56 23.35 31.18
N GLY A 62 3.65 24.05 30.50
CA GLY A 62 3.30 25.44 30.84
C GLY A 62 4.43 26.47 30.66
N TYR A 63 4.31 27.61 31.37
CA TYR A 63 5.09 28.84 31.17
C TYR A 63 6.52 28.82 31.74
N ALA A 64 6.93 27.75 32.43
CA ALA A 64 8.29 27.54 32.91
C ALA A 64 8.77 26.16 32.44
N ARG A 65 9.70 26.13 31.48
CA ARG A 65 10.18 24.91 30.78
C ARG A 65 10.86 23.93 31.75
N PRO A 66 10.77 22.60 31.51
CA PRO A 66 11.59 21.92 30.49
C PRO A 66 10.76 21.08 29.50
N LEU A 67 11.34 20.79 28.31
CA LEU A 67 10.80 19.78 27.39
C LEU A 67 11.01 18.40 28.02
N ILE A 68 9.94 17.79 28.54
CA ILE A 68 10.01 16.42 29.07
C ILE A 68 9.86 15.47 27.87
N PRO A 69 10.78 14.51 27.67
CA PRO A 69 10.59 13.42 26.72
C PRO A 69 9.39 12.60 27.19
N ASP A 70 8.32 12.66 26.42
CA ASP A 70 7.10 11.89 26.65
C ASP A 70 6.96 10.86 25.54
N ILE A 71 6.55 9.65 25.92
CA ILE A 71 6.35 8.57 24.96
C ILE A 71 4.86 8.52 24.65
N ARG A 72 4.51 9.01 23.47
CA ARG A 72 3.12 9.00 23.00
C ARG A 72 2.88 7.93 21.95
N LYS A 73 1.62 7.52 21.83
CA LYS A 73 1.18 6.75 20.66
C LYS A 73 1.27 7.62 19.41
N PRO A 74 1.64 7.06 18.25
CA PRO A 74 1.67 7.79 17.00
C PRO A 74 0.27 8.26 16.61
N THR A 75 0.25 9.36 15.88
CA THR A 75 -0.95 9.93 15.28
C THR A 75 -1.23 9.30 13.91
N GLN A 76 -2.48 9.36 13.45
CA GLN A 76 -2.86 8.92 12.09
C GLN A 76 -2.07 9.66 11.00
N ARG A 77 -1.65 10.91 11.27
CA ARG A 77 -0.84 11.71 10.35
C ARG A 77 0.59 11.19 10.24
N GLU A 78 1.22 10.84 11.35
CA GLU A 78 2.55 10.21 11.34
C GLU A 78 2.51 8.85 10.62
N ALA A 79 1.47 8.05 10.82
CA ALA A 79 1.27 6.81 10.06
C ALA A 79 1.14 7.08 8.56
N ALA A 80 0.34 8.08 8.17
CA ALA A 80 0.19 8.48 6.78
C ALA A 80 1.53 8.89 6.15
N ASP A 81 2.35 9.65 6.87
CA ASP A 81 3.65 10.12 6.42
C ASP A 81 4.70 8.99 6.37
N PHE A 82 4.63 8.03 7.31
CA PHE A 82 5.52 6.87 7.37
C PHE A 82 5.25 5.89 6.23
N PHE A 83 3.99 5.49 6.04
CA PHE A 83 3.59 4.51 5.02
C PHE A 83 3.32 5.13 3.63
N LYS A 84 3.41 6.46 3.50
CA LYS A 84 3.09 7.22 2.27
C LYS A 84 1.66 6.96 1.77
N ILE A 85 0.72 6.92 2.70
CA ILE A 85 -0.71 6.70 2.47
C ILE A 85 -1.46 8.00 2.78
N SER A 86 -2.60 8.27 2.13
CA SER A 86 -3.36 9.47 2.47
C SER A 86 -3.94 9.38 3.88
N LEU A 87 -3.97 10.50 4.60
CA LEU A 87 -4.56 10.59 5.95
C LEU A 87 -6.02 10.09 5.96
N SER A 88 -6.78 10.43 4.93
CA SER A 88 -8.17 9.98 4.76
C SER A 88 -8.28 8.45 4.73
N THR A 89 -7.35 7.78 4.05
CA THR A 89 -7.33 6.31 3.93
C THR A 89 -7.00 5.66 5.28
N VAL A 90 -6.00 6.19 5.99
CA VAL A 90 -5.65 5.72 7.34
C VAL A 90 -6.82 5.91 8.31
N SER A 91 -7.47 7.08 8.26
CA SER A 91 -8.64 7.37 9.10
C SER A 91 -9.80 6.41 8.82
N GLU A 92 -10.08 6.10 7.56
CA GLU A 92 -11.09 5.12 7.17
C GLU A 92 -10.77 3.71 7.68
N TRP A 93 -9.49 3.31 7.70
CA TRP A 93 -9.08 2.01 8.25
C TRP A 93 -9.20 1.96 9.76
N CYS A 94 -8.86 3.03 10.47
CA CYS A 94 -9.06 3.12 11.92
C CYS A 94 -10.55 2.97 12.27
N ARG A 95 -11.46 3.61 11.52
CA ARG A 95 -12.92 3.47 11.70
C ARG A 95 -13.40 2.05 11.42
N ASN A 96 -12.82 1.39 10.42
CA ASN A 96 -13.18 0.03 10.01
C ASN A 96 -12.24 -1.04 10.60
N ARG A 97 -11.53 -0.76 11.70
CA ARG A 97 -10.47 -1.62 12.26
C ARG A 97 -10.96 -3.05 12.51
N GLN A 98 -12.10 -3.19 13.21
CA GLN A 98 -12.69 -4.50 13.54
C GLN A 98 -12.97 -5.31 12.27
N LYS A 99 -13.63 -4.71 11.28
CA LYS A 99 -13.94 -5.35 9.99
C LYS A 99 -12.70 -5.80 9.21
N ILE A 100 -11.59 -5.07 9.32
CA ILE A 100 -10.33 -5.43 8.65
C ILE A 100 -9.68 -6.62 9.38
N LEU A 101 -9.71 -6.62 10.70
CA LEU A 101 -9.15 -7.70 11.52
C LEU A 101 -9.96 -9.00 11.40
N GLU A 102 -11.28 -8.92 11.30
CA GLU A 102 -12.17 -10.08 11.15
C GLU A 102 -12.15 -10.70 9.73
N GLN A 103 -11.65 -9.98 8.73
CA GLN A 103 -11.57 -10.52 7.37
C GLN A 103 -10.60 -11.72 7.31
N PRO A 104 -11.02 -12.88 6.78
CA PRO A 104 -10.12 -14.00 6.58
C PRO A 104 -9.10 -13.70 5.49
N VAL A 105 -7.86 -14.12 5.71
CA VAL A 105 -6.74 -13.98 4.77
C VAL A 105 -7.14 -14.65 3.44
N GLY A 106 -6.95 -13.94 2.32
CA GLY A 106 -7.22 -14.47 0.98
C GLY A 106 -8.63 -14.23 0.41
N THR A 107 -9.57 -13.65 1.17
CA THR A 107 -10.88 -13.30 0.60
C THR A 107 -10.80 -12.06 -0.30
N ARG A 108 -10.69 -12.27 -1.61
CA ARG A 108 -11.04 -11.24 -2.58
C ARG A 108 -12.53 -10.97 -2.40
N ARG A 109 -12.92 -9.73 -2.06
CA ARG A 109 -14.33 -9.34 -2.02
C ARG A 109 -14.97 -9.68 -3.36
N SER A 110 -15.80 -10.73 -3.38
CA SER A 110 -16.60 -11.12 -4.53
C SER A 110 -17.44 -9.91 -4.92
N LYS A 111 -17.34 -9.53 -6.19
CA LYS A 111 -18.15 -8.45 -6.75
C LYS A 111 -19.60 -8.92 -6.64
N LYS A 112 -20.43 -8.21 -5.87
CA LYS A 112 -21.87 -8.47 -5.84
C LYS A 112 -22.40 -7.93 -7.16
N ASP A 113 -22.64 -8.83 -8.12
CA ASP A 113 -23.33 -8.47 -9.36
C ASP A 113 -24.73 -7.96 -8.97
N LYS A 114 -25.10 -6.81 -9.53
CA LYS A 114 -26.39 -6.14 -9.34
C LYS A 114 -27.20 -6.29 -10.61
#